data_AF-A0A164IZN3-F1
#
_entry.id   AF-A0A164IZN3-F1
#
_cell.length_a   1.000
_cell.length_b   1.000
_cell.length_c   1.000
_cell.angle_alpha   90.00
_cell.angle_beta   90.00
_cell.angle_gamma   90.00
#
_symmetry.space_group_name_H-M   'P 1'
#
loop_
_entity.id
_entity.type
_entity.pdbx_description
1 polymer ?
#
loop_
_entity_poly.entity_id
_entity_poly.type
_entity_poly.pdbx_seq_one_letter_code
_entity_poly.pdbx_strand_id
1 'polypeptide(L)'
;MTSKMKGILPRMHAKAHHWPCQILYNPHWQKEAGLAVGEEHEQVFSKLSLYGYVTKHMSKANRTDLLSAAILYWNWGKIERMPSILSKRLKKGINKKKWCITFYMLFLFFGKASKCVAVYNDKLTSLLNSNQCNIEDLPEILKELKAKALANLGSRQNRKTPIDKLKRNLEGLFIHMKNVSIFISTQADDLKKNLTYYFPQLIVKLQLDSCKTRTKFRGVLTKIKGKAVKLLSVINSKYRAIHGIISMEDFEKGIFPWDLNSEDDSENESSILSLSQKYELVDTWMLLQRAEEEIKLCKMEMKEYILYLDSARSSLNRNLIDQNISCEETNQFIAGKAILMRCEIARLDVKIQESLEKFQLYSEDDFIRLTQC
;
A
#
# COMPACT_ATOMS: atom_id res chain seq x y z
N MET A 1 -23.43 10.42 -0.38
CA MET A 1 -22.28 10.00 0.45
C MET A 1 -22.36 10.78 1.75
N THR A 2 -22.24 10.12 2.89
CA THR A 2 -22.24 10.79 4.20
C THR A 2 -21.08 11.78 4.25
N SER A 3 -21.30 12.97 4.82
CA SER A 3 -20.30 14.06 4.92
C SER A 3 -19.00 13.68 5.68
N LYS A 4 -18.94 12.46 6.25
CA LYS A 4 -17.83 11.93 7.04
C LYS A 4 -16.97 10.88 6.32
N MET A 5 -17.36 10.38 5.14
CA MET A 5 -16.59 9.35 4.43
C MET A 5 -15.79 9.96 3.27
N LYS A 6 -14.47 9.76 3.27
CA LYS A 6 -13.59 10.13 2.16
C LYS A 6 -13.38 8.93 1.24
N GLY A 7 -13.52 9.14 -0.07
CA GLY A 7 -13.16 8.14 -1.06
C GLY A 7 -11.65 7.89 -1.06
N ILE A 8 -11.26 6.61 -1.17
CA ILE A 8 -9.86 6.19 -1.30
C ILE A 8 -9.72 5.43 -2.62
N LEU A 9 -8.66 5.76 -3.35
CA LEU A 9 -8.28 5.10 -4.58
C LEU A 9 -7.07 4.20 -4.31
N PRO A 10 -7.19 2.86 -4.40
CA PRO A 10 -6.09 1.95 -4.11
C PRO A 10 -4.81 2.27 -4.88
N ARG A 11 -3.64 2.12 -4.25
CA ARG A 11 -2.36 2.64 -4.76
C ARG A 11 -1.94 2.03 -6.10
N MET A 12 -2.21 0.74 -6.34
CA MET A 12 -1.86 0.12 -7.62
C MET A 12 -2.70 0.71 -8.76
N HIS A 13 -3.96 1.05 -8.48
CA HIS A 13 -4.86 1.65 -9.44
C HIS A 13 -4.77 3.18 -9.47
N ALA A 14 -4.27 3.83 -8.41
CA ALA A 14 -4.18 5.29 -8.35
C ALA A 14 -3.37 5.86 -9.51
N LYS A 15 -2.21 5.25 -9.79
CA LYS A 15 -1.35 5.62 -10.93
C LYS A 15 -2.01 5.45 -12.31
N ALA A 16 -3.07 4.65 -12.37
CA ALA A 16 -3.88 4.38 -13.56
C ALA A 16 -5.10 5.31 -13.68
N HIS A 17 -5.28 6.25 -12.76
CA HIS A 17 -6.34 7.25 -12.85
C HIS A 17 -5.79 8.58 -13.37
N HIS A 18 -6.69 9.46 -13.78
CA HIS A 18 -6.35 10.83 -14.16
C HIS A 18 -5.67 11.60 -13.00
N TRP A 19 -4.80 12.56 -13.30
CA TRP A 19 -3.97 13.24 -12.29
C TRP A 19 -4.76 13.94 -11.15
N PRO A 20 -5.96 14.53 -11.34
CA PRO A 20 -6.76 15.08 -10.26
C PRO A 20 -7.24 14.00 -9.30
N CYS A 21 -7.61 12.82 -9.81
CA CYS A 21 -7.98 11.69 -8.97
C CYS A 21 -6.78 11.16 -8.18
N GLN A 22 -5.57 11.21 -8.75
CA GLN A 22 -4.32 10.90 -8.05
C GLN A 22 -4.04 11.88 -6.91
N ILE A 23 -4.43 13.14 -7.03
CA ILE A 23 -4.23 14.16 -5.97
C ILE A 23 -5.31 14.06 -4.89
N LEU A 24 -6.57 13.87 -5.28
CA LEU A 24 -7.71 13.94 -4.38
C LEU A 24 -7.95 12.66 -3.58
N TYR A 25 -7.75 11.49 -4.20
CA TYR A 25 -8.20 10.21 -3.64
C TYR A 25 -7.07 9.24 -3.31
N ASN A 26 -5.82 9.59 -3.60
CA ASN A 26 -4.70 8.69 -3.32
C ASN A 26 -4.44 8.59 -1.81
N PRO A 27 -4.37 7.38 -1.23
CA PRO A 27 -4.24 7.18 0.21
C PRO A 27 -3.01 7.88 0.80
N HIS A 28 -1.86 7.92 0.10
CA HIS A 28 -0.71 8.61 0.69
C HIS A 28 -0.80 10.14 0.67
N TRP A 29 -1.82 10.73 0.04
CA TRP A 29 -2.14 12.17 0.12
C TRP A 29 -3.21 12.46 1.18
N GLN A 30 -3.68 11.43 1.89
CA GLN A 30 -4.70 11.54 2.93
C GLN A 30 -4.07 11.41 4.32
N LYS A 31 -4.51 12.28 5.22
CA LYS A 31 -4.16 12.22 6.63
C LYS A 31 -4.65 10.87 7.22
N GLU A 32 -3.90 10.30 8.16
CA GLU A 32 -4.23 9.06 8.90
C GLU A 32 -4.25 7.76 8.07
N ALA A 33 -3.83 7.80 6.80
CA ALA A 33 -3.77 6.62 5.95
C ALA A 33 -2.48 5.79 6.10
N GLY A 34 -1.44 6.31 6.76
CA GLY A 34 -0.13 5.66 6.86
C GLY A 34 0.44 5.27 5.49
N LEU A 35 1.18 4.16 5.44
CA LEU A 35 1.68 3.57 4.19
C LEU A 35 0.71 2.55 3.57
N ALA A 36 -0.59 2.70 3.82
CA ALA A 36 -1.61 1.80 3.32
C ALA A 36 -1.61 1.73 1.78
N VAL A 37 -1.72 0.52 1.26
CA VAL A 37 -1.83 0.27 -0.18
C VAL A 37 -3.27 0.44 -0.66
N GLY A 38 -4.25 0.35 0.23
CA GLY A 38 -5.69 0.39 -0.09
C GLY A 38 -6.27 -0.94 -0.58
N GLU A 39 -5.46 -2.02 -0.62
CA GLU A 39 -5.84 -3.35 -1.13
C GLU A 39 -5.90 -4.43 -0.04
N GLU A 40 -5.70 -4.05 1.23
CA GLU A 40 -5.72 -4.99 2.36
C GLU A 40 -7.04 -5.79 2.44
N HIS A 41 -8.15 -5.15 2.04
CA HIS A 41 -9.47 -5.78 1.98
C HIS A 41 -9.58 -6.81 0.83
N GLU A 42 -8.94 -6.55 -0.31
CA GLU A 42 -8.95 -7.44 -1.47
C GLU A 42 -8.20 -8.76 -1.20
N GLN A 43 -7.23 -8.76 -0.28
CA GLN A 43 -6.51 -9.98 0.12
C GLN A 43 -7.46 -11.02 0.74
N VAL A 44 -8.42 -10.58 1.56
CA VAL A 44 -9.41 -11.47 2.18
C VAL A 44 -10.34 -12.03 1.11
N PHE A 45 -10.80 -11.19 0.17
CA PHE A 45 -11.66 -11.62 -0.92
C PHE A 45 -10.95 -12.58 -1.89
N SER A 46 -9.67 -12.36 -2.17
CA SER A 46 -8.87 -13.32 -2.93
C SER A 46 -8.79 -14.67 -2.23
N LYS A 47 -8.54 -14.71 -0.91
CA LYS A 47 -8.57 -15.96 -0.14
C LYS A 47 -9.95 -16.63 -0.17
N LEU A 48 -11.02 -15.85 -0.02
CA LEU A 48 -12.39 -16.37 -0.03
C LEU A 48 -12.80 -16.91 -1.40
N SER A 49 -12.34 -16.29 -2.50
CA SER A 49 -12.64 -16.73 -3.87
C SER A 49 -12.20 -18.18 -4.14
N LEU A 50 -11.15 -18.66 -3.48
CA LEU A 50 -10.65 -20.03 -3.62
C LEU A 50 -11.66 -21.07 -3.11
N TYR A 51 -12.50 -20.71 -2.12
CA TYR A 51 -13.56 -21.60 -1.62
C TYR A 51 -14.77 -21.66 -2.56
N GLY A 52 -14.83 -20.83 -3.62
CA GLY A 52 -15.88 -20.90 -4.62
C GLY A 52 -16.00 -22.28 -5.28
N TYR A 53 -14.86 -22.95 -5.51
CA TYR A 53 -14.84 -24.31 -6.07
C TYR A 53 -15.41 -25.36 -5.11
N VAL A 54 -15.10 -25.23 -3.82
CA VAL A 54 -15.52 -26.19 -2.78
C VAL A 54 -17.00 -25.99 -2.40
N THR A 55 -17.48 -24.75 -2.41
CA THR A 55 -18.85 -24.38 -2.01
C THR A 55 -19.91 -24.51 -3.11
N LYS A 56 -19.48 -24.80 -4.35
CA LYS A 56 -20.36 -24.86 -5.53
C LYS A 56 -21.48 -25.89 -5.39
N HIS A 57 -21.15 -27.07 -4.89
CA HIS A 57 -22.07 -28.21 -4.77
C HIS A 57 -22.62 -28.40 -3.34
N MET A 58 -22.32 -27.47 -2.44
CA MET A 58 -22.80 -27.52 -1.06
C MET A 58 -24.21 -26.96 -0.94
N SER A 59 -24.97 -27.49 0.01
CA SER A 59 -26.23 -26.89 0.46
C SER A 59 -25.96 -25.48 1.04
N LYS A 60 -27.01 -24.66 1.11
CA LYS A 60 -26.91 -23.30 1.67
C LYS A 60 -26.35 -23.29 3.09
N ALA A 61 -26.80 -24.22 3.94
CA ALA A 61 -26.32 -24.35 5.32
C ALA A 61 -24.82 -24.66 5.36
N ASN A 62 -24.39 -25.72 4.65
CA ASN A 62 -22.99 -26.14 4.63
C ASN A 62 -22.06 -25.06 4.05
N ARG A 63 -22.54 -24.29 3.08
CA ARG A 63 -21.79 -23.15 2.53
C ARG A 63 -21.57 -22.07 3.58
N THR A 64 -22.61 -21.70 4.33
CA THR A 64 -22.52 -20.69 5.39
C THR A 64 -21.54 -21.14 6.47
N ASP A 65 -21.61 -22.40 6.89
CA ASP A 65 -20.74 -22.95 7.94
C ASP A 65 -19.28 -22.98 7.47
N LEU A 66 -19.00 -23.42 6.25
CA LEU A 66 -17.64 -23.44 5.70
C LEU A 66 -17.06 -22.03 5.59
N LEU A 67 -17.82 -21.07 5.07
CA LEU A 67 -17.35 -19.69 4.93
C LEU A 67 -17.13 -19.03 6.30
N SER A 68 -17.98 -19.35 7.28
CA SER A 68 -17.82 -18.92 8.67
C SER A 68 -16.56 -19.50 9.30
N ALA A 69 -16.30 -20.79 9.13
CA ALA A 69 -15.07 -21.43 9.59
C ALA A 69 -13.83 -20.84 8.90
N ALA A 70 -13.91 -20.58 7.59
CA ALA A 70 -12.81 -19.99 6.83
C ALA A 70 -12.45 -18.58 7.31
N ILE A 71 -13.44 -17.74 7.61
CA ILE A 71 -13.18 -16.38 8.12
C ILE A 71 -12.67 -16.41 9.56
N LEU A 72 -13.17 -17.32 10.40
CA LEU A 72 -12.66 -17.52 11.76
C LEU A 72 -11.20 -17.96 11.74
N TYR A 73 -10.84 -18.92 10.88
CA TYR A 73 -9.46 -19.36 10.70
C TYR A 73 -8.55 -18.23 10.21
N TRP A 74 -9.03 -17.41 9.27
CA TRP A 74 -8.30 -16.23 8.79
C TRP A 74 -8.04 -15.22 9.92
N ASN A 75 -9.06 -14.95 10.74
CA ASN A 75 -8.96 -14.04 11.89
C ASN A 75 -8.01 -14.59 12.96
N TRP A 76 -8.11 -15.88 13.28
CA TRP A 76 -7.17 -16.55 14.19
C TRP A 76 -5.73 -16.44 13.67
N GLY A 77 -5.50 -16.74 12.40
CA GLY A 77 -4.19 -16.60 11.77
C GLY A 77 -3.69 -15.15 11.72
N LYS A 78 -4.56 -14.14 11.75
CA LYS A 78 -4.18 -12.72 11.88
C LYS A 78 -3.69 -12.42 13.29
N ILE A 79 -4.42 -12.84 14.32
CA ILE A 79 -4.04 -12.66 15.73
C ILE A 79 -2.69 -13.34 15.98
N GLU A 80 -2.50 -14.56 15.48
CA GLU A 80 -1.26 -15.32 15.68
C GLU A 80 -0.04 -14.69 14.99
N ARG A 81 -0.23 -14.13 13.80
CA ARG A 81 0.85 -13.50 13.03
C ARG A 81 1.04 -12.02 13.36
N MET A 82 0.16 -11.43 14.16
CA MET A 82 0.16 -10.00 14.45
C MET A 82 1.52 -9.48 14.91
N PRO A 83 2.25 -10.15 15.84
CA PRO A 83 3.56 -9.67 16.25
C PRO A 83 4.56 -9.61 15.09
N SER A 84 4.54 -10.63 14.22
CA SER A 84 5.41 -10.65 13.03
C SER A 84 5.03 -9.57 12.03
N ILE A 85 3.73 -9.35 11.81
CA ILE A 85 3.21 -8.35 10.87
C ILE A 85 3.60 -6.94 11.35
N LEU A 86 3.33 -6.63 12.62
CA LEU A 86 3.65 -5.32 13.21
C LEU A 86 5.15 -5.06 13.24
N SER A 87 5.97 -6.03 13.66
CA SER A 87 7.43 -5.88 13.61
C SER A 87 7.94 -5.66 12.19
N LYS A 88 7.35 -6.32 11.18
CA LYS A 88 7.71 -6.09 9.77
C LYS A 88 7.29 -4.71 9.28
N ARG A 89 6.09 -4.24 9.63
CA ARG A 89 5.60 -2.89 9.29
C ARG A 89 6.46 -1.80 9.96
N LEU A 90 6.79 -1.98 11.24
CA LEU A 90 7.68 -1.06 11.96
C LEU A 90 9.09 -1.04 11.37
N LYS A 91 9.66 -2.21 11.06
CA LYS A 91 10.97 -2.33 10.38
C LYS A 91 10.97 -1.65 9.01
N LYS A 92 9.83 -1.66 8.29
CA LYS A 92 9.66 -0.93 7.03
C LYS A 92 9.71 0.59 7.21
N GLY A 93 9.24 1.10 8.34
CA GLY A 93 9.30 2.52 8.70
C GLY A 93 10.67 2.98 9.19
N ILE A 94 11.30 2.25 10.13
CA ILE A 94 12.36 2.81 10.99
C ILE A 94 13.80 2.84 10.42
N ASN A 95 14.36 1.81 9.75
CA ASN A 95 15.84 1.64 9.82
C ASN A 95 16.71 1.59 8.53
N LYS A 96 17.91 2.21 8.66
CA LYS A 96 19.09 2.29 7.74
C LYS A 96 20.39 1.96 8.56
N LYS A 97 21.06 0.80 8.34
CA LYS A 97 22.55 0.58 8.27
C LYS A 97 23.00 -0.91 8.36
N LYS A 98 23.74 -1.33 7.33
CA LYS A 98 25.02 -2.11 7.27
C LYS A 98 25.23 -3.39 8.12
N TRP A 99 25.27 -4.56 7.48
CA TRP A 99 26.44 -5.47 7.35
C TRP A 99 26.03 -6.68 6.48
N CYS A 100 26.77 -6.95 5.40
CA CYS A 100 27.81 -7.98 5.28
C CYS A 100 27.29 -9.42 5.30
N ILE A 101 27.78 -10.13 4.30
CA ILE A 101 27.73 -11.56 4.08
C ILE A 101 28.09 -12.29 5.39
N THR A 102 27.12 -12.99 5.98
CA THR A 102 27.18 -14.39 6.45
C THR A 102 25.92 -14.70 7.28
N PHE A 103 25.45 -15.95 7.22
CA PHE A 103 24.23 -16.50 7.85
C PHE A 103 22.90 -16.30 7.11
N TYR A 104 22.86 -16.83 5.90
CA TYR A 104 21.66 -17.41 5.29
C TYR A 104 21.39 -18.78 5.90
N MET A 105 20.11 -19.11 6.20
CA MET A 105 19.48 -20.45 6.06
C MET A 105 18.23 -20.74 6.92
N LEU A 106 17.39 -19.76 7.27
CA LEU A 106 16.00 -20.06 7.67
C LEU A 106 15.13 -18.80 7.56
N PHE A 107 13.91 -18.95 7.04
CA PHE A 107 12.90 -17.89 6.74
C PHE A 107 12.83 -17.41 5.27
N LEU A 108 12.39 -18.33 4.42
CA LEU A 108 11.53 -18.03 3.26
C LEU A 108 10.25 -17.29 3.73
N PHE A 109 10.22 -15.95 3.59
CA PHE A 109 9.03 -15.06 3.39
C PHE A 109 9.37 -13.55 3.60
N PHE A 110 10.63 -13.14 3.47
CA PHE A 110 11.07 -11.76 3.75
C PHE A 110 11.31 -10.92 2.49
N GLY A 111 10.21 -10.45 1.89
CA GLY A 111 10.21 -9.40 0.89
C GLY A 111 10.32 -7.99 1.51
N LYS A 112 11.51 -7.38 1.37
CA LYS A 112 11.78 -5.92 1.17
C LYS A 112 11.14 -4.91 2.15
N ALA A 113 11.98 -4.26 2.97
CA ALA A 113 11.87 -2.82 3.28
C ALA A 113 13.05 -2.32 4.15
N SER A 114 13.86 -1.38 3.65
CA SER A 114 14.95 -0.79 4.48
C SER A 114 15.27 0.67 4.13
N LYS A 115 14.32 1.45 3.59
CA LYS A 115 14.68 2.74 2.98
C LYS A 115 13.66 3.87 3.07
N CYS A 116 12.42 3.69 3.52
CA CYS A 116 11.35 4.66 3.24
C CYS A 116 11.60 6.08 3.79
N VAL A 117 11.70 6.31 5.11
CA VAL A 117 11.83 7.67 5.69
C VAL A 117 13.13 8.36 5.22
N ALA A 118 14.28 7.71 5.42
CA ALA A 118 15.56 8.30 5.04
C ALA A 118 15.69 8.54 3.52
N VAL A 119 15.16 7.66 2.67
CA VAL A 119 15.19 7.89 1.21
C VAL A 119 14.20 8.97 0.79
N TYR A 120 13.02 9.06 1.43
CA TYR A 120 12.11 10.17 1.14
C TYR A 120 12.69 11.50 1.63
N ASN A 121 13.38 11.53 2.76
CA ASN A 121 14.13 12.69 3.23
C ASN A 121 15.26 13.05 2.26
N ASP A 122 16.17 12.12 1.94
CA ASP A 122 17.28 12.36 1.00
C ASP A 122 16.75 12.84 -0.36
N LYS A 123 15.66 12.22 -0.86
CA LYS A 123 15.02 12.60 -2.12
C LYS A 123 14.35 13.97 -2.03
N LEU A 124 13.65 14.27 -0.94
CA LEU A 124 12.99 15.55 -0.73
C LEU A 124 14.03 16.67 -0.68
N THR A 125 15.11 16.50 0.08
CA THR A 125 16.22 17.47 0.14
C THR A 125 16.84 17.68 -1.24
N SER A 126 17.07 16.62 -2.01
CA SER A 126 17.54 16.74 -3.40
C SER A 126 16.57 17.53 -4.27
N LEU A 127 15.27 17.27 -4.18
CA LEU A 127 14.26 17.95 -4.98
C LEU A 127 14.09 19.41 -4.57
N LEU A 128 14.14 19.73 -3.28
CA LEU A 128 14.08 21.11 -2.77
C LEU A 128 15.28 21.92 -3.27
N ASN A 129 16.48 21.34 -3.20
CA ASN A 129 17.70 21.98 -3.72
C ASN A 129 17.64 22.20 -5.23
N SER A 130 17.16 21.22 -6.00
CA SER A 130 17.04 21.33 -7.46
C SER A 130 15.97 22.35 -7.90
N ASN A 131 14.93 22.53 -7.09
CA ASN A 131 13.80 23.41 -7.39
C ASN A 131 13.86 24.75 -6.65
N GLN A 132 14.94 25.02 -5.91
CA GLN A 132 15.14 26.25 -5.12
C GLN A 132 13.92 26.61 -4.24
N CYS A 133 13.33 25.60 -3.61
CA CYS A 133 12.09 25.70 -2.84
C CYS A 133 12.35 25.34 -1.37
N ASN A 134 11.64 25.99 -0.44
CA ASN A 134 11.72 25.66 0.97
C ASN A 134 10.62 24.66 1.38
N ILE A 135 10.80 24.00 2.52
CA ILE A 135 9.80 23.08 3.08
C ILE A 135 8.51 23.82 3.44
N GLU A 136 8.61 25.09 3.85
CA GLU A 136 7.48 25.94 4.25
C GLU A 136 6.50 26.23 3.11
N ASP A 137 6.95 26.12 1.85
CA ASP A 137 6.13 26.40 0.67
C ASP A 137 5.26 25.18 0.28
N LEU A 138 5.62 23.97 0.72
CA LEU A 138 4.96 22.71 0.32
C LEU A 138 3.46 22.64 0.68
N PRO A 139 2.99 23.13 1.84
CA PRO A 139 1.56 23.18 2.15
C PRO A 139 0.76 24.07 1.20
N GLU A 140 1.33 25.19 0.76
CA GLU A 140 0.68 26.10 -0.19
C GLU A 140 0.63 25.47 -1.59
N ILE A 141 1.72 24.85 -2.04
CA ILE A 141 1.76 24.08 -3.28
C ILE A 141 0.72 22.94 -3.26
N LEU A 142 0.57 22.23 -2.13
CA LEU A 142 -0.46 21.20 -1.97
C LEU A 142 -1.88 21.77 -2.10
N LYS A 143 -2.13 22.96 -1.55
CA LYS A 143 -3.42 23.64 -1.63
C LYS A 143 -3.73 24.06 -3.07
N GLU A 144 -2.75 24.62 -3.78
CA GLU A 144 -2.84 24.95 -5.21
C GLU A 144 -3.18 23.71 -6.04
N LEU A 145 -2.42 22.62 -5.86
CA LEU A 145 -2.62 21.36 -6.57
C LEU A 145 -4.03 20.77 -6.34
N LYS A 146 -4.55 20.84 -5.12
CA LYS A 146 -5.91 20.38 -4.80
C LYS A 146 -6.98 21.26 -5.44
N ALA A 147 -6.79 22.59 -5.46
CA ALA A 147 -7.70 23.51 -6.11
C ALA A 147 -7.74 23.27 -7.63
N LYS A 148 -6.56 23.16 -8.28
CA LYS A 148 -6.43 22.81 -9.70
C LYS A 148 -7.05 21.44 -10.01
N ALA A 149 -6.87 20.45 -9.13
CA ALA A 149 -7.50 19.14 -9.29
C ALA A 149 -9.04 19.21 -9.20
N LEU A 150 -9.59 19.97 -8.25
CA LEU A 150 -11.05 20.13 -8.10
C LEU A 150 -11.67 20.84 -9.31
N ALA A 151 -11.05 21.91 -9.80
CA ALA A 151 -11.50 22.63 -10.99
C ALA A 151 -11.54 21.71 -12.23
N ASN A 152 -10.52 20.88 -12.40
CA ASN A 152 -10.42 19.94 -13.51
C ASN A 152 -11.35 18.71 -13.39
N LEU A 153 -11.80 18.36 -12.18
CA LEU A 153 -12.76 17.27 -12.00
C LEU A 153 -14.16 17.67 -12.51
N GLY A 154 -14.57 18.92 -12.29
CA GLY A 154 -15.88 19.45 -12.67
C GLY A 154 -16.01 19.74 -14.17
N SER A 155 -14.94 20.17 -14.83
CA SER A 155 -14.96 20.53 -16.27
C SER A 155 -15.19 19.34 -17.21
N ARG A 156 -14.95 18.11 -16.72
CA ARG A 156 -14.85 16.91 -17.56
C ARG A 156 -16.12 16.05 -17.62
N GLN A 157 -17.04 16.19 -16.67
CA GLN A 157 -18.29 15.41 -16.65
C GLN A 157 -19.24 15.79 -17.81
N ASN A 158 -19.02 16.94 -18.46
CA ASN A 158 -19.97 17.53 -19.42
C ASN A 158 -19.52 17.56 -20.89
N ARG A 159 -18.32 17.10 -21.27
CA ARG A 159 -17.82 17.25 -22.65
C ARG A 159 -17.72 15.92 -23.42
N LYS A 160 -18.56 15.77 -24.45
CA LYS A 160 -18.64 14.61 -25.36
C LYS A 160 -18.01 14.88 -26.75
N THR A 161 -17.07 15.80 -26.85
CA THR A 161 -16.55 16.17 -28.18
C THR A 161 -15.62 15.07 -28.74
N PRO A 162 -15.44 14.99 -30.08
CA PRO A 162 -14.51 14.06 -30.70
C PRO A 162 -13.07 14.21 -30.20
N ILE A 163 -12.63 15.44 -29.87
CA ILE A 163 -11.31 15.69 -29.30
C ILE A 163 -11.20 15.10 -27.88
N ASP A 164 -12.24 15.18 -27.05
CA ASP A 164 -12.23 14.58 -25.70
C ASP A 164 -12.15 13.06 -25.73
N LYS A 165 -12.67 12.43 -26.79
CA LYS A 165 -12.52 10.99 -27.01
C LYS A 165 -11.07 10.62 -27.34
N LEU A 166 -10.40 11.43 -28.17
CA LEU A 166 -8.98 11.25 -28.49
C LEU A 166 -8.09 11.48 -27.26
N LYS A 167 -8.37 12.51 -26.46
CA LYS A 167 -7.68 12.78 -25.18
C LYS A 167 -7.79 11.59 -24.22
N ARG A 168 -9.02 11.11 -23.97
CA ARG A 168 -9.27 9.92 -23.12
C ARG A 168 -8.56 8.67 -23.63
N ASN A 169 -8.52 8.47 -24.95
CA ASN A 169 -7.80 7.34 -25.53
C ASN A 169 -6.28 7.45 -25.31
N LEU A 170 -5.71 8.65 -25.39
CA LEU A 170 -4.28 8.88 -25.14
C LEU A 170 -3.94 8.64 -23.66
N GLU A 171 -4.74 9.18 -22.75
CA GLU A 171 -4.60 8.92 -21.31
C GLU A 171 -4.76 7.43 -20.99
N GLY A 172 -5.73 6.74 -21.59
CA GLY A 172 -5.92 5.30 -21.44
C GLY A 172 -4.71 4.48 -21.91
N LEU A 173 -4.07 4.91 -23.00
CA LEU A 173 -2.81 4.29 -23.47
C LEU A 173 -1.65 4.56 -22.52
N PHE A 174 -1.56 5.76 -21.94
CA PHE A 174 -0.55 6.09 -20.93
C PHE A 174 -0.71 5.20 -19.69
N ILE A 175 -1.93 5.07 -19.18
CA ILE A 175 -2.28 4.20 -18.05
C ILE A 175 -1.86 2.76 -18.34
N HIS A 176 -2.19 2.25 -19.53
CA HIS A 176 -1.83 0.89 -19.92
C HIS A 176 -0.31 0.71 -20.01
N MET A 177 0.42 1.68 -20.55
CA MET A 177 1.89 1.68 -20.60
C MET A 177 2.48 1.62 -19.20
N LYS A 178 1.98 2.46 -18.28
CA LYS A 178 2.47 2.57 -16.90
C LYS A 178 2.27 1.26 -16.13
N ASN A 179 1.10 0.63 -16.26
CA ASN A 179 0.80 -0.66 -15.64
C ASN A 179 1.73 -1.77 -16.14
N VAL A 180 1.98 -1.84 -17.46
CA VAL A 180 2.91 -2.80 -18.06
C VAL A 180 4.35 -2.54 -17.60
N SER A 181 4.76 -1.28 -17.49
CA SER A 181 6.09 -0.90 -16.98
C SER A 181 6.30 -1.31 -15.53
N ILE A 182 5.29 -1.06 -14.67
CA ILE A 182 5.30 -1.49 -13.27
C ILE A 182 5.42 -3.02 -13.19
N PHE A 183 4.63 -3.76 -13.98
CA PHE A 183 4.68 -5.22 -14.01
C PHE A 183 6.06 -5.78 -14.44
N ILE A 184 6.69 -5.17 -15.43
CA ILE A 184 8.06 -5.54 -15.85
C ILE A 184 9.06 -5.27 -14.72
N SER A 185 8.92 -4.14 -14.03
CA SER A 185 9.80 -3.77 -12.92
C SER A 185 9.64 -4.69 -11.71
N THR A 186 8.42 -5.10 -11.35
CA THR A 186 8.16 -5.97 -10.20
C THR A 186 8.62 -7.41 -10.44
N GLN A 187 8.42 -7.97 -11.64
CA GLN A 187 8.97 -9.30 -11.98
C GLN A 187 10.51 -9.35 -11.90
N ALA A 188 11.20 -8.28 -12.29
CA ALA A 188 12.67 -8.21 -12.21
C ALA A 188 13.19 -8.29 -10.77
N ASP A 189 12.33 -7.91 -9.83
CA ASP A 189 12.65 -7.60 -8.44
C ASP A 189 12.31 -8.77 -7.50
N ASP A 190 11.39 -9.64 -7.90
CA ASP A 190 11.07 -10.92 -7.22
C ASP A 190 12.02 -12.06 -7.64
N LEU A 191 12.56 -12.01 -8.87
CA LEU A 191 13.53 -13.00 -9.38
C LEU A 191 14.93 -12.86 -8.78
N LYS A 192 15.39 -11.62 -8.52
CA LYS A 192 16.74 -11.38 -7.99
C LYS A 192 16.94 -11.80 -6.54
N LYS A 193 15.86 -12.05 -5.78
CA LYS A 193 15.90 -12.26 -4.33
C LYS A 193 15.65 -13.68 -3.85
N ASN A 194 15.06 -14.56 -4.65
CA ASN A 194 14.59 -15.88 -4.19
C ASN A 194 15.39 -17.08 -4.71
N LEU A 195 16.40 -16.90 -5.56
CA LEU A 195 16.91 -18.02 -6.40
C LEU A 195 18.43 -18.16 -6.48
N THR A 196 19.19 -17.79 -5.46
CA THR A 196 20.65 -18.04 -5.48
C THR A 196 21.08 -19.32 -4.74
N TYR A 197 20.16 -20.11 -4.14
CA TYR A 197 20.63 -21.11 -3.17
C TYR A 197 20.10 -22.55 -3.24
N TYR A 198 19.06 -22.92 -4.00
CA TYR A 198 18.49 -24.27 -3.78
C TYR A 198 18.28 -25.27 -4.93
N PHE A 199 18.12 -24.94 -6.22
CA PHE A 199 18.00 -25.98 -7.26
C PHE A 199 18.26 -25.44 -8.68
N PRO A 200 19.47 -25.56 -9.26
CA PRO A 200 19.88 -24.92 -10.52
C PRO A 200 18.98 -25.21 -11.74
N GLN A 201 18.41 -26.41 -11.84
CA GLN A 201 17.65 -26.85 -13.02
C GLN A 201 16.23 -26.27 -13.08
N LEU A 202 15.58 -26.05 -11.94
CA LEU A 202 14.26 -25.38 -11.88
C LEU A 202 14.38 -23.88 -12.15
N ILE A 203 15.54 -23.27 -11.83
CA ILE A 203 15.88 -21.86 -12.10
C ILE A 203 15.84 -21.60 -13.60
N VAL A 204 16.50 -22.44 -14.40
CA VAL A 204 16.60 -22.22 -15.85
C VAL A 204 15.21 -22.20 -16.48
N LYS A 205 14.30 -23.11 -16.09
CA LYS A 205 12.95 -23.19 -16.66
C LYS A 205 12.08 -21.97 -16.26
N LEU A 206 12.07 -21.59 -14.99
CA LEU A 206 11.34 -20.40 -14.50
C LEU A 206 11.95 -19.08 -14.98
N GLN A 207 13.27 -19.01 -15.11
CA GLN A 207 14.00 -17.84 -15.63
C GLN A 207 13.80 -17.70 -17.14
N LEU A 208 13.73 -18.80 -17.88
CA LEU A 208 13.34 -18.81 -19.29
C LEU A 208 11.88 -18.36 -19.47
N ASP A 209 10.94 -18.86 -18.66
CA ASP A 209 9.52 -18.48 -18.78
C ASP A 209 9.25 -17.03 -18.35
N SER A 210 9.94 -16.53 -17.32
CA SER A 210 9.90 -15.12 -16.93
C SER A 210 10.61 -14.20 -17.93
N CYS A 211 11.74 -14.61 -18.52
CA CYS A 211 12.39 -13.84 -19.59
C CYS A 211 11.51 -13.78 -20.83
N LYS A 212 10.87 -14.89 -21.23
CA LYS A 212 9.88 -14.92 -22.32
C LYS A 212 8.70 -14.01 -22.03
N THR A 213 8.15 -14.07 -20.80
CA THR A 213 7.05 -13.22 -20.34
C THR A 213 7.45 -11.74 -20.35
N ARG A 214 8.65 -11.41 -19.87
CA ARG A 214 9.20 -10.04 -19.90
C ARG A 214 9.40 -9.53 -21.32
N THR A 215 9.94 -10.36 -22.22
CA THR A 215 10.08 -10.01 -23.64
C THR A 215 8.71 -9.79 -24.29
N LYS A 216 7.71 -10.61 -23.95
CA LYS A 216 6.32 -10.42 -24.38
C LYS A 216 5.75 -9.08 -23.90
N PHE A 217 5.90 -8.73 -22.63
CA PHE A 217 5.42 -7.46 -22.08
C PHE A 217 6.20 -6.24 -22.59
N ARG A 218 7.50 -6.37 -22.88
CA ARG A 218 8.25 -5.35 -23.62
C ARG A 218 7.71 -5.15 -25.03
N GLY A 219 7.35 -6.24 -25.72
CA GLY A 219 6.65 -6.17 -27.01
C GLY A 219 5.29 -5.47 -26.91
N VAL A 220 4.54 -5.70 -25.82
CA VAL A 220 3.31 -4.95 -25.53
C VAL A 220 3.60 -3.46 -25.32
N LEU A 221 4.64 -3.11 -24.55
CA LEU A 221 5.06 -1.73 -24.33
C LEU A 221 5.38 -1.01 -25.65
N THR A 222 6.14 -1.64 -26.54
CA THR A 222 6.45 -1.10 -27.87
C THR A 222 5.19 -0.88 -28.70
N LYS A 223 4.23 -1.80 -28.66
CA LYS A 223 2.93 -1.64 -29.34
C LYS A 223 2.12 -0.49 -28.77
N ILE A 224 2.13 -0.29 -27.45
CA ILE A 224 1.45 0.84 -26.79
C ILE A 224 2.09 2.17 -27.22
N LYS A 225 3.42 2.29 -27.13
CA LYS A 225 4.13 3.48 -27.59
C LYS A 225 3.86 3.77 -29.07
N GLY A 226 3.84 2.73 -29.92
CA GLY A 226 3.49 2.88 -31.33
C GLY A 226 2.05 3.37 -31.56
N LYS A 227 1.08 2.92 -30.75
CA LYS A 227 -0.30 3.45 -30.78
C LYS A 227 -0.35 4.91 -30.28
N ALA A 228 0.43 5.24 -29.26
CA ALA A 228 0.52 6.61 -28.73
C ALA A 228 1.08 7.58 -29.78
N VAL A 229 2.17 7.23 -30.46
CA VAL A 229 2.74 8.05 -31.55
C VAL A 229 1.71 8.33 -32.66
N LYS A 230 0.96 7.29 -33.09
CA LYS A 230 -0.10 7.46 -34.09
C LYS A 230 -1.23 8.36 -33.60
N LEU A 231 -1.58 8.27 -32.32
CA LEU A 231 -2.64 9.09 -31.75
C LEU A 231 -2.18 10.55 -31.56
N LEU A 232 -0.93 10.75 -31.15
CA LEU A 232 -0.29 12.07 -31.06
C LEU A 232 -0.23 12.76 -32.42
N SER A 233 0.09 12.05 -33.51
CA SER A 233 0.08 12.65 -34.85
C SER A 233 -1.32 13.10 -35.26
N VAL A 234 -2.37 12.34 -34.92
CA VAL A 234 -3.77 12.73 -35.17
C VAL A 234 -4.18 13.95 -34.34
N ILE A 235 -3.77 14.01 -33.08
CA ILE A 235 -4.06 15.14 -32.20
C ILE A 235 -3.32 16.39 -32.65
N ASN A 236 -2.01 16.28 -32.92
CA ASN A 236 -1.18 17.39 -33.37
C ASN A 236 -1.53 17.88 -34.78
N SER A 237 -2.07 17.03 -35.67
CA SER A 237 -2.54 17.48 -36.99
C SER A 237 -3.86 18.24 -36.91
N LYS A 238 -4.77 17.82 -36.02
CA LYS A 238 -6.14 18.38 -35.96
C LYS A 238 -6.30 19.52 -34.96
N TYR A 239 -5.50 19.55 -33.90
CA TYR A 239 -5.73 20.42 -32.74
C TYR A 239 -4.47 21.10 -32.21
N ARG A 240 -3.38 21.15 -33.00
CA ARG A 240 -2.14 21.87 -32.63
C ARG A 240 -2.38 23.34 -32.29
N ALA A 241 -3.30 24.00 -32.97
CA ALA A 241 -3.64 25.40 -32.68
C ALA A 241 -4.28 25.62 -31.30
N ILE A 242 -4.84 24.57 -30.69
CA ILE A 242 -5.59 24.66 -29.42
C ILE A 242 -4.73 24.25 -28.22
N HIS A 243 -3.81 23.30 -28.39
CA HIS A 243 -3.06 22.69 -27.26
C HIS A 243 -1.54 22.70 -27.44
N GLY A 244 -1.01 23.33 -28.49
CA GLY A 244 0.41 23.24 -28.83
C GLY A 244 0.80 21.86 -29.36
N ILE A 245 2.11 21.63 -29.52
CA ILE A 245 2.66 20.34 -29.96
C ILE A 245 2.84 19.45 -28.74
N ILE A 246 2.19 18.30 -28.73
CA ILE A 246 2.32 17.30 -27.68
C ILE A 246 3.40 16.30 -28.07
N SER A 247 4.43 16.18 -27.24
CA SER A 247 5.56 15.29 -27.46
C SER A 247 5.33 13.90 -26.85
N MET A 248 6.19 12.94 -27.22
CA MET A 248 6.24 11.65 -26.54
C MET A 248 6.75 11.77 -25.10
N GLU A 249 7.50 12.83 -24.78
CA GLU A 249 7.98 13.09 -23.42
C GLU A 249 6.81 13.45 -22.48
N ASP A 250 5.86 14.26 -22.97
CA ASP A 250 4.63 14.60 -22.24
C ASP A 250 3.77 13.35 -21.99
N PHE A 251 3.69 12.47 -22.99
CA PHE A 251 3.04 11.18 -22.86
C PHE A 251 3.71 10.27 -21.82
N GLU A 252 5.04 10.27 -21.71
CA GLU A 252 5.76 9.46 -20.72
C GLU A 252 5.65 10.02 -19.30
N LYS A 253 5.56 11.34 -19.16
CA LYS A 253 5.30 12.02 -17.88
C LYS A 253 3.85 11.85 -17.42
N GLY A 254 2.90 11.75 -18.37
CA GLY A 254 1.48 11.59 -18.11
C GLY A 254 0.77 12.87 -17.70
N ILE A 255 1.36 14.03 -18.03
CA ILE A 255 0.79 15.36 -17.83
C ILE A 255 0.61 15.94 -19.23
N PHE A 256 -0.63 16.18 -19.64
CA PHE A 256 -0.93 16.64 -20.98
C PHE A 256 -1.17 18.15 -21.01
N PRO A 257 -0.89 18.86 -22.11
CA PRO A 257 -1.12 20.31 -22.19
C PRO A 257 -2.56 20.73 -21.90
N TRP A 258 -3.55 19.88 -22.20
CA TRP A 258 -4.95 20.19 -21.87
C TRP A 258 -5.32 19.98 -20.41
N ASP A 259 -4.47 19.34 -19.63
CA ASP A 259 -4.58 19.29 -18.18
C ASP A 259 -4.14 20.62 -17.53
N LEU A 260 -3.49 21.48 -18.32
CA LEU A 260 -3.01 22.82 -17.96
C LEU A 260 -3.95 23.94 -18.48
N ASN A 261 -4.99 23.64 -19.26
CA ASN A 261 -5.91 24.66 -19.80
C ASN A 261 -6.81 25.23 -18.68
N SER A 262 -7.14 26.52 -18.58
CA SER A 262 -7.17 27.62 -19.57
C SER A 262 -7.32 28.95 -18.81
N GLU A 263 -6.69 30.01 -19.30
CA GLU A 263 -6.89 31.44 -18.95
C GLU A 263 -6.26 31.99 -17.65
N ASP A 264 -6.03 31.19 -16.60
CA ASP A 264 -5.49 31.75 -15.33
C ASP A 264 -3.95 31.72 -15.20
N ASP A 265 -3.25 30.92 -16.00
CA ASP A 265 -1.78 30.82 -15.90
C ASP A 265 -1.05 31.96 -16.65
N SER A 266 -1.76 32.84 -17.39
CA SER A 266 -1.16 34.06 -17.96
C SER A 266 -1.05 35.22 -16.98
N GLU A 267 -1.68 35.14 -15.79
CA GLU A 267 -1.57 36.17 -14.76
C GLU A 267 -0.70 35.73 -13.56
N ASN A 268 -0.40 34.44 -13.43
CA ASN A 268 0.54 33.94 -12.42
C ASN A 268 1.86 33.47 -13.05
N GLU A 269 2.51 34.41 -13.74
CA GLU A 269 3.92 34.36 -14.17
C GLU A 269 4.93 34.20 -13.01
N SER A 270 4.43 34.03 -11.76
CA SER A 270 5.18 33.94 -10.52
C SER A 270 5.54 32.52 -10.07
N SER A 271 4.98 31.45 -10.65
CA SER A 271 5.31 30.09 -10.18
C SER A 271 6.44 29.47 -10.99
N ILE A 272 7.66 29.55 -10.44
CA ILE A 272 8.93 29.04 -11.02
C ILE A 272 8.88 27.52 -11.34
N LEU A 273 7.92 26.78 -10.79
CA LEU A 273 7.82 25.32 -10.85
C LEU A 273 6.69 24.82 -11.75
N SER A 274 6.99 23.84 -12.60
CA SER A 274 5.97 23.15 -13.42
C SER A 274 5.03 22.27 -12.57
N LEU A 275 3.83 21.96 -13.09
CA LEU A 275 2.87 21.06 -12.42
C LEU A 275 3.50 19.70 -12.05
N SER A 276 4.38 19.18 -12.91
CA SER A 276 5.09 17.92 -12.66
C SER A 276 6.04 18.02 -11.47
N GLN A 277 6.78 19.13 -11.37
CA GLN A 277 7.70 19.38 -10.26
C GLN A 277 6.93 19.60 -8.95
N LYS A 278 5.86 20.39 -8.98
CA LYS A 278 4.95 20.59 -7.85
C LYS A 278 4.38 19.25 -7.36
N TYR A 279 3.91 18.40 -8.28
CA TYR A 279 3.40 17.08 -7.94
C TYR A 279 4.48 16.20 -7.30
N GLU A 280 5.68 16.10 -7.89
CA GLU A 280 6.73 15.21 -7.36
C GLU A 280 7.26 15.66 -5.99
N LEU A 281 7.38 16.97 -5.78
CA LEU A 281 7.74 17.57 -4.49
C LEU A 281 6.73 17.19 -3.41
N VAL A 282 5.45 17.49 -3.66
CA VAL A 282 4.36 17.19 -2.73
C VAL A 282 4.20 15.69 -2.53
N ASP A 283 4.32 14.88 -3.58
CA ASP A 283 4.23 13.42 -3.50
C ASP A 283 5.29 12.84 -2.55
N THR A 284 6.53 13.29 -2.71
CA THR A 284 7.67 12.84 -1.90
C THR A 284 7.53 13.30 -0.45
N TRP A 285 7.11 14.54 -0.23
CA TRP A 285 6.83 15.09 1.10
C TRP A 285 5.68 14.35 1.79
N MET A 286 4.57 14.10 1.10
CA MET A 286 3.44 13.35 1.63
C MET A 286 3.84 11.93 1.99
N LEU A 287 4.62 11.24 1.15
CA LEU A 287 5.14 9.90 1.44
C LEU A 287 6.05 9.84 2.67
N LEU A 288 6.86 10.87 2.89
CA LEU A 288 7.66 11.03 4.11
C LEU A 288 6.73 11.12 5.33
N GLN A 289 5.78 12.05 5.30
CA GLN A 289 4.79 12.25 6.38
C GLN A 289 3.99 10.97 6.67
N ARG A 290 3.62 10.22 5.63
CA ARG A 290 2.93 8.93 5.78
C ARG A 290 3.81 7.84 6.38
N ALA A 291 5.10 7.82 6.06
CA ALA A 291 6.04 6.86 6.60
C ALA A 291 6.29 7.13 8.10
N GLU A 292 6.37 8.39 8.51
CA GLU A 292 6.46 8.79 9.93
C GLU A 292 5.17 8.43 10.69
N GLU A 293 4.01 8.71 10.10
CA GLU A 293 2.72 8.32 10.65
C GLU A 293 2.57 6.80 10.81
N GLU A 294 2.99 6.01 9.81
CA GLU A 294 2.97 4.55 9.87
C GLU A 294 3.80 4.02 11.05
N ILE A 295 4.94 4.63 11.36
CA ILE A 295 5.76 4.25 12.52
C ILE A 295 4.97 4.48 13.81
N LYS A 296 4.36 5.67 13.96
CA LYS A 296 3.58 6.02 15.15
C LYS A 296 2.38 5.07 15.31
N LEU A 297 1.61 4.86 14.24
CA LEU A 297 0.47 3.95 14.24
C LEU A 297 0.88 2.51 14.54
N CYS A 298 1.98 2.00 13.97
CA CYS A 298 2.47 0.66 14.26
C CYS A 298 2.85 0.49 15.74
N LYS A 299 3.49 1.49 16.36
CA LYS A 299 3.82 1.46 17.79
C LYS A 299 2.56 1.43 18.65
N MET A 300 1.55 2.23 18.30
CA MET A 300 0.25 2.21 18.98
C MET A 300 -0.45 0.85 18.81
N GLU A 301 -0.48 0.29 17.60
CA GLU A 301 -1.06 -1.03 17.34
C GLU A 301 -0.34 -2.15 18.11
N MET A 302 1.00 -2.08 18.26
CA MET A 302 1.76 -3.02 19.08
C MET A 302 1.32 -2.97 20.54
N LYS A 303 1.16 -1.76 21.10
CA LYS A 303 0.68 -1.54 22.46
C LYS A 303 -0.74 -2.09 22.64
N GLU A 304 -1.66 -1.68 21.79
CA GLU A 304 -3.06 -2.12 21.85
C GLU A 304 -3.20 -3.64 21.72
N TYR A 305 -2.35 -4.27 20.91
CA TYR A 305 -2.31 -5.72 20.79
C TYR A 305 -1.91 -6.40 22.11
N ILE A 306 -0.87 -5.90 22.79
CA ILE A 306 -0.46 -6.44 24.10
C ILE A 306 -1.56 -6.21 25.14
N LEU A 307 -2.15 -5.01 25.19
CA LEU A 307 -3.26 -4.69 26.10
C LEU A 307 -4.47 -5.57 25.86
N TYR A 308 -4.79 -5.87 24.60
CA TYR A 308 -5.86 -6.79 24.24
C TYR A 308 -5.60 -8.20 24.79
N LEU A 309 -4.39 -8.74 24.59
CA LEU A 309 -4.03 -10.07 25.10
C LEU A 309 -4.07 -10.11 26.63
N ASP A 310 -3.54 -9.08 27.28
CA ASP A 310 -3.51 -8.98 28.74
C ASP A 310 -4.90 -8.82 29.35
N SER A 311 -5.76 -8.02 28.72
CA SER A 311 -7.17 -7.88 29.13
C SER A 311 -7.92 -9.20 28.98
N ALA A 312 -7.72 -9.93 27.88
CA ALA A 312 -8.31 -11.25 27.68
C ALA A 312 -7.85 -12.25 28.74
N ARG A 313 -6.54 -12.29 29.01
CA ARG A 313 -5.94 -13.10 30.08
C ARG A 313 -6.53 -12.77 31.45
N SER A 314 -6.56 -11.48 31.80
CA SER A 314 -7.09 -10.98 33.07
C SER A 314 -8.57 -11.30 33.25
N SER A 315 -9.35 -11.22 32.18
CA SER A 315 -10.77 -11.60 32.21
C SER A 315 -10.95 -13.10 32.47
N LEU A 316 -10.12 -13.97 31.87
CA LEU A 316 -10.16 -15.40 32.14
C LEU A 316 -9.74 -15.74 33.57
N ASN A 317 -8.72 -15.06 34.09
CA ASN A 317 -8.29 -15.21 35.48
C ASN A 317 -9.39 -14.82 36.46
N ARG A 318 -10.06 -13.67 36.27
CA ARG A 318 -11.21 -13.27 37.09
C ARG A 318 -12.32 -14.31 37.05
N ASN A 319 -12.68 -14.79 35.86
CA ASN A 319 -13.70 -15.82 35.71
C ASN A 319 -13.36 -17.14 36.42
N LEU A 320 -12.08 -17.50 36.55
CA LEU A 320 -11.64 -18.67 37.32
C LEU A 320 -11.80 -18.44 38.83
N ILE A 321 -11.46 -17.24 39.30
CA ILE A 321 -11.60 -16.84 40.71
C ILE A 321 -13.08 -16.78 41.09
N ASP A 322 -13.91 -16.11 40.28
CA ASP A 322 -15.34 -15.90 40.54
C ASP A 322 -16.14 -17.21 40.55
N GLN A 323 -15.73 -18.19 39.73
CA GLN A 323 -16.35 -19.52 39.72
C GLN A 323 -15.88 -20.40 40.89
N ASN A 324 -14.98 -19.90 41.76
CA ASN A 324 -14.50 -20.57 42.98
C ASN A 324 -14.00 -22.01 42.73
N ILE A 325 -13.39 -22.23 41.56
CA ILE A 325 -13.06 -23.57 41.07
C ILE A 325 -11.87 -24.13 41.83
N SER A 326 -12.16 -24.84 42.92
CA SER A 326 -11.25 -25.72 43.63
C SER A 326 -10.86 -26.91 42.73
N CYS A 327 -9.64 -27.44 42.91
CA CYS A 327 -9.17 -28.65 42.21
C CYS A 327 -10.01 -29.92 42.49
N GLU A 328 -11.06 -29.83 43.31
CA GLU A 328 -11.91 -30.93 43.77
C GLU A 328 -13.39 -30.79 43.31
N GLU A 329 -13.65 -30.07 42.21
CA GLU A 329 -15.00 -29.85 41.70
C GLU A 329 -15.62 -31.14 41.13
N THR A 330 -16.73 -31.61 41.73
CA THR A 330 -17.43 -32.86 41.33
C THR A 330 -18.18 -32.74 39.99
N ASN A 331 -18.46 -31.51 39.54
CA ASN A 331 -19.14 -31.27 38.27
C ASN A 331 -18.13 -31.28 37.11
N GLN A 332 -18.16 -32.37 36.32
CA GLN A 332 -17.28 -32.58 35.17
C GLN A 332 -17.34 -31.45 34.13
N PHE A 333 -18.49 -30.79 33.96
CA PHE A 333 -18.62 -29.68 33.01
C PHE A 333 -17.88 -28.43 33.50
N ILE A 334 -17.98 -28.10 34.79
CA ILE A 334 -17.29 -26.97 35.41
C ILE A 334 -15.77 -27.22 35.40
N ALA A 335 -15.36 -28.43 35.78
CA ALA A 335 -13.95 -28.86 35.71
C ALA A 335 -13.39 -28.77 34.28
N GLY A 336 -14.13 -29.25 33.28
CA GLY A 336 -13.73 -29.17 31.87
C GLY A 336 -13.58 -27.72 31.38
N LYS A 337 -14.53 -26.84 31.74
CA LYS A 337 -14.46 -25.42 31.41
C LYS A 337 -13.26 -24.74 32.06
N ALA A 338 -12.96 -25.06 33.32
CA ALA A 338 -11.79 -24.56 34.03
C ALA A 338 -10.48 -24.95 33.37
N ILE A 339 -10.37 -26.23 32.96
CA ILE A 339 -9.20 -26.73 32.23
C ILE A 339 -9.00 -25.95 30.94
N LEU A 340 -10.05 -25.78 30.14
CA LEU A 340 -9.98 -25.01 28.89
C LEU A 340 -9.55 -23.55 29.12
N MET A 341 -10.08 -22.91 30.17
CA MET A 341 -9.68 -21.55 30.54
C MET A 341 -8.21 -21.47 30.95
N ARG A 342 -7.72 -22.42 31.76
CA ARG A 342 -6.30 -22.48 32.16
C ARG A 342 -5.38 -22.72 30.97
N CYS A 343 -5.76 -23.60 30.04
CA CYS A 343 -5.04 -23.81 28.79
C CYS A 343 -4.97 -22.53 27.96
N GLU A 344 -6.09 -21.80 27.85
CA GLU A 344 -6.13 -20.55 27.10
C GLU A 344 -5.30 -19.44 27.77
N ILE A 345 -5.31 -19.35 29.11
CA ILE A 345 -4.43 -18.43 29.85
C ILE A 345 -2.95 -18.74 29.55
N ALA A 346 -2.55 -20.01 29.67
CA ALA A 346 -1.17 -20.42 29.36
C ALA A 346 -0.79 -20.10 27.91
N ARG A 347 -1.71 -20.29 26.97
CA ARG A 347 -1.52 -19.91 25.55
C ARG A 347 -1.33 -18.40 25.40
N LEU A 348 -2.13 -17.59 26.08
CA LEU A 348 -2.02 -16.13 26.07
C LEU A 348 -0.72 -15.65 26.70
N ASP A 349 -0.26 -16.26 27.81
CA ASP A 349 1.01 -15.93 28.45
C ASP A 349 2.20 -16.17 27.51
N VAL A 350 2.27 -17.35 26.89
CA VAL A 350 3.26 -17.66 25.86
C VAL A 350 3.18 -16.63 24.73
N LYS A 351 1.96 -16.27 24.31
CA LYS A 351 1.79 -15.33 23.21
C LYS A 351 2.25 -13.91 23.54
N ILE A 352 1.96 -13.43 24.74
CA ILE A 352 2.43 -12.13 25.23
C ILE A 352 3.96 -12.12 25.22
N GLN A 353 4.58 -13.16 25.78
CA GLN A 353 6.04 -13.30 25.83
C GLN A 353 6.67 -13.30 24.42
N GLU A 354 6.18 -14.14 23.51
CA GLU A 354 6.64 -14.17 22.11
C GLU A 354 6.50 -12.80 21.43
N SER A 355 5.45 -12.04 21.78
CA SER A 355 5.16 -10.75 21.19
C SER A 355 6.13 -9.69 21.70
N LEU A 356 6.40 -9.65 23.01
CA LEU A 356 7.39 -8.76 23.62
C LEU A 356 8.78 -9.01 23.04
N GLU A 357 9.19 -10.27 22.90
CA GLU A 357 10.48 -10.64 22.29
C GLU A 357 10.57 -10.20 20.82
N LYS A 358 9.50 -10.39 20.03
CA LYS A 358 9.45 -9.96 18.62
C LYS A 358 9.42 -8.44 18.46
N PHE A 359 8.87 -7.74 19.44
CA PHE A 359 8.90 -6.28 19.50
C PHE A 359 10.21 -5.74 20.07
N GLN A 360 11.08 -6.61 20.62
CA GLN A 360 12.32 -6.24 21.29
C GLN A 360 12.07 -5.31 22.49
N LEU A 361 10.96 -5.54 23.20
CA LEU A 361 10.60 -4.78 24.40
C LEU A 361 11.04 -5.61 25.60
N TYR A 362 12.16 -5.21 26.21
CA TYR A 362 12.75 -5.94 27.32
C TYR A 362 12.59 -5.20 28.65
N SER A 363 12.14 -3.94 28.63
CA SER A 363 11.95 -3.10 29.82
C SER A 363 10.65 -2.26 29.77
N GLU A 364 10.19 -1.84 30.95
CA GLU A 364 9.08 -0.89 31.11
C GLU A 364 9.40 0.46 30.41
N ASP A 365 10.67 0.85 30.39
CA ASP A 365 11.18 1.99 29.62
C ASP A 365 11.03 1.81 28.11
N ASP A 366 11.11 0.58 27.57
CA ASP A 366 10.88 0.34 26.15
C ASP A 366 9.40 0.46 25.80
N PHE A 367 8.52 0.07 26.74
CA PHE A 367 7.08 0.28 26.62
C PHE A 367 6.69 1.76 26.75
N ILE A 368 7.35 2.51 27.64
CA ILE A 368 7.18 3.97 27.77
C ILE A 368 7.75 4.70 26.54
N ARG A 369 8.93 4.32 26.04
CA ARG A 369 9.53 4.87 24.80
C ARG A 369 8.71 4.59 23.55
N LEU A 370 7.90 3.53 23.52
CA LEU A 370 6.92 3.32 22.45
C LEU A 370 5.82 4.40 22.43
N THR A 371 5.55 5.06 23.55
CA THR A 371 4.44 6.02 23.72
C THR A 371 4.83 7.49 23.64
N GLN A 372 6.12 7.82 23.74
CA GLN A 372 6.63 9.21 23.76
C GLN A 372 7.00 9.78 22.37
N CYS A 373 6.66 9.10 21.26
CA CYS A 373 6.84 9.61 19.88
C CYS A 373 5.55 10.16 19.26
#